data_AF-A0A3D0Y166-F1
#
_entry.id   AF-A0A3D0Y166-F1
#
_cell.length_a   1.000
_cell.length_b   1.000
_cell.length_c   1.000
_cell.angle_alpha   90.00
_cell.angle_beta   90.00
_cell.angle_gamma   90.00
#
_symmetry.space_group_name_H-M   'P 1'
#
loop_
_entity.id
_entity.type
_entity.pdbx_description
1 polymer ?
#
loop_
_entity_poly.entity_id
_entity_poly.type
_entity_poly.pdbx_seq_one_letter_code
_entity_poly.pdbx_strand_id
1 'polypeptide(L)'
;MYKGIPQNDIGINSDVINNVSKSIGINMLIRSMGPQIIICDEIGSKEDIEAIEKATLSGVKGVFTAHASSVEEIRQNSNLNKLIENKMIQRIIILDSINKGKIKQVEKIV
;
A
#
# COMPACT_ATOMS: atom_id res chain seq x y z
N MET A 1 -3.00 -16.74 -4.96
CA MET A 1 -4.23 -17.56 -5.12
C MET A 1 -3.84 -18.94 -5.64
N TYR A 2 -4.47 -20.00 -5.15
CA TYR A 2 -4.31 -21.34 -5.71
C TYR A 2 -5.60 -21.73 -6.44
N LYS A 3 -5.50 -22.12 -7.72
CA LYS A 3 -6.66 -22.42 -8.58
C LYS A 3 -7.78 -21.38 -8.53
N GLY A 4 -7.41 -20.09 -8.48
CA GLY A 4 -8.39 -19.00 -8.44
C GLY A 4 -9.03 -18.77 -7.06
N ILE A 5 -8.55 -19.42 -5.99
CA ILE A 5 -9.12 -19.28 -4.65
C ILE A 5 -8.09 -18.60 -3.71
N PRO A 6 -8.46 -17.51 -3.01
CA PRO A 6 -7.66 -16.94 -1.92
C PRO A 6 -7.37 -17.99 -0.84
N GLN A 7 -6.15 -18.02 -0.30
CA GLN A 7 -5.77 -19.02 0.71
C GLN A 7 -5.98 -18.53 2.14
N ASN A 8 -6.04 -17.20 2.32
CA ASN A 8 -6.38 -16.57 3.58
C ASN A 8 -7.85 -16.12 3.54
N ASP A 9 -8.45 -15.96 4.71
CA ASP A 9 -9.71 -15.24 4.82
C ASP A 9 -9.47 -13.76 4.46
N ILE A 10 -10.13 -13.33 3.39
CA ILE A 10 -10.07 -11.96 2.88
C ILE A 10 -11.37 -11.19 3.15
N GLY A 11 -12.38 -11.83 3.76
CA GLY A 11 -13.71 -11.27 3.96
C GLY A 11 -14.59 -11.30 2.71
N ILE A 12 -15.88 -11.03 2.92
CA ILE A 12 -16.95 -11.19 1.90
C ILE A 12 -17.03 -10.07 0.87
N ASN A 13 -16.42 -8.91 1.13
CA ASN A 13 -16.49 -7.72 0.28
C ASN A 13 -15.10 -7.36 -0.28
N SER A 14 -14.33 -8.39 -0.62
CA SER A 14 -12.95 -8.26 -1.06
C SER A 14 -12.76 -9.01 -2.36
N ASP A 15 -12.33 -8.28 -3.39
CA ASP A 15 -11.83 -8.84 -4.63
C ASP A 15 -10.30 -8.91 -4.60
N VAL A 16 -9.74 -9.96 -5.21
CA VAL A 16 -8.28 -10.13 -5.30
C VAL A 16 -7.86 -10.14 -6.76
N ILE A 17 -7.00 -9.19 -7.11
CA ILE A 17 -6.26 -9.21 -8.36
C ILE A 17 -4.87 -9.83 -8.12
N ASN A 18 -4.45 -10.74 -8.98
CA ASN A 18 -3.16 -11.43 -8.88
C ASN A 18 -2.52 -11.56 -10.27
N ASN A 19 -1.22 -11.84 -10.33
CA ASN A 19 -0.46 -12.03 -11.56
C ASN A 19 -0.42 -10.77 -12.46
N VAL A 20 -0.31 -9.60 -11.83
CA VAL A 20 -0.16 -8.30 -12.47
C VAL A 20 0.79 -7.44 -11.63
N SER A 21 1.50 -6.49 -12.23
CA SER A 21 2.25 -5.50 -11.46
C SER A 21 1.30 -4.64 -10.63
N LYS A 22 1.74 -4.15 -9.47
CA LYS A 22 0.88 -3.37 -8.56
C LYS A 22 0.40 -2.09 -9.25
N SER A 23 1.30 -1.38 -9.94
CA SER A 23 0.95 -0.20 -10.75
C SER A 23 -0.18 -0.44 -11.77
N ILE A 24 -0.13 -1.55 -12.54
CA ILE A 24 -1.18 -1.89 -13.51
C ILE A 24 -2.46 -2.30 -12.76
N GLY A 25 -2.34 -3.15 -11.75
CA GLY A 25 -3.47 -3.61 -10.94
C GLY A 25 -4.25 -2.45 -10.33
N ILE A 26 -3.57 -1.54 -9.63
CA ILE A 26 -4.16 -0.33 -9.04
C ILE A 26 -4.92 0.47 -10.09
N ASN A 27 -4.30 0.74 -11.25
CA ASN A 27 -4.94 1.48 -12.33
C ASN A 27 -6.19 0.79 -12.89
N MET A 28 -6.18 -0.55 -12.99
CA MET A 28 -7.34 -1.32 -13.41
C MET A 28 -8.47 -1.23 -12.37
N LEU A 29 -8.14 -1.44 -11.09
CA LEU A 29 -9.11 -1.44 -10.00
C LEU A 29 -9.85 -0.09 -9.92
N ILE A 30 -9.12 1.03 -9.91
CA ILE A 30 -9.75 2.36 -9.78
C ILE A 30 -10.68 2.70 -10.95
N ARG A 31 -10.44 2.14 -12.14
CA ARG A 31 -11.22 2.44 -13.34
C ARG A 31 -12.43 1.53 -13.53
N SER A 32 -12.32 0.28 -13.07
CA SER A 32 -13.29 -0.77 -13.40
C SER A 32 -14.12 -1.24 -12.21
N MET A 33 -13.60 -1.12 -10.99
CA MET A 33 -14.25 -1.68 -9.79
C MET A 33 -14.72 -0.61 -8.81
N GLY A 34 -14.26 0.65 -8.94
CA GLY A 34 -14.60 1.73 -8.03
C GLY A 34 -14.36 1.38 -6.54
N PRO A 35 -13.20 0.81 -6.17
CA PRO A 35 -12.97 0.30 -4.82
C PRO A 35 -12.94 1.44 -3.80
N GLN A 36 -13.39 1.16 -2.58
CA GLN A 36 -13.25 2.11 -1.47
C GLN A 36 -11.83 2.11 -0.88
N ILE A 37 -11.20 0.94 -0.85
CA ILE A 37 -9.86 0.71 -0.30
C ILE A 37 -9.09 -0.22 -1.23
N ILE A 38 -7.82 0.09 -1.48
CA ILE A 38 -6.87 -0.80 -2.12
C ILE A 38 -5.80 -1.21 -1.10
N ILE A 39 -5.46 -2.49 -1.08
CA ILE A 39 -4.39 -3.03 -0.25
C ILE A 39 -3.34 -3.64 -1.17
N CYS A 40 -2.08 -3.22 -1.03
CA CYS A 40 -0.96 -3.86 -1.72
C CYS A 40 0.20 -4.09 -0.76
N ASP A 41 0.82 -5.25 -0.88
CA ASP A 41 2.10 -5.52 -0.25
C ASP A 41 3.24 -4.82 -1.02
N GLU A 42 4.30 -4.46 -0.31
CA GLU A 42 5.63 -4.10 -0.84
C GLU A 42 5.65 -3.11 -2.01
N ILE A 43 5.25 -1.87 -1.75
CA ILE A 43 5.38 -0.76 -2.71
C ILE A 43 6.81 -0.21 -2.70
N GLY A 44 7.28 0.32 -3.84
CA GLY A 44 8.59 0.98 -3.88
C GLY A 44 9.08 1.41 -5.27
N SER A 45 8.51 0.87 -6.34
CA SER A 45 8.83 1.33 -7.70
C SER A 45 8.17 2.69 -7.97
N LYS A 46 8.73 3.45 -8.91
CA LYS A 46 8.19 4.76 -9.31
C LYS A 46 6.76 4.61 -9.83
N GLU A 47 6.50 3.56 -10.59
CA GLU A 47 5.22 3.26 -11.21
C GLU A 47 4.15 2.94 -10.15
N ASP A 48 4.52 2.27 -9.06
CA ASP A 48 3.60 2.02 -7.95
C ASP A 48 3.19 3.33 -7.28
N ILE A 49 4.15 4.23 -7.03
CA ILE A 49 3.89 5.53 -6.41
C ILE A 49 2.94 6.36 -7.28
N GLU A 50 3.21 6.45 -8.59
CA GLU A 50 2.34 7.17 -9.52
C GLU A 50 0.91 6.59 -9.56
N ALA A 51 0.78 5.25 -9.51
CA ALA A 51 -0.52 4.60 -9.46
C ALA A 51 -1.27 4.89 -8.14
N ILE A 52 -0.55 4.89 -7.01
CA ILE A 52 -1.10 5.23 -5.69
C ILE A 52 -1.54 6.69 -5.62
N GLU A 53 -0.73 7.61 -6.17
CA GLU A 53 -1.07 9.03 -6.27
C GLU A 53 -2.40 9.21 -7.02
N LYS A 54 -2.53 8.57 -8.19
CA LYS A 54 -3.75 8.60 -8.99
C LYS A 54 -4.95 7.98 -8.28
N ALA A 55 -4.76 6.86 -7.58
CA ALA A 55 -5.82 6.23 -6.80
C ALA A 55 -6.33 7.15 -5.68
N THR A 56 -5.40 7.78 -4.95
CA THR A 56 -5.70 8.72 -3.87
C THR A 56 -6.48 9.93 -4.37
N LEU A 57 -6.05 10.51 -5.51
CA LEU A 57 -6.76 11.62 -6.16
C LEU A 57 -8.17 11.24 -6.65
N SER A 58 -8.41 9.94 -6.91
CA SER A 58 -9.73 9.42 -7.30
C SER A 58 -10.64 9.13 -6.08
N GLY A 59 -10.21 9.48 -4.87
CA GLY A 59 -10.97 9.26 -3.64
C GLY A 59 -10.81 7.86 -3.04
N VAL A 60 -9.92 7.03 -3.59
CA VAL A 60 -9.65 5.68 -3.09
C VAL A 60 -8.61 5.73 -1.96
N LYS A 61 -8.88 5.01 -0.87
CA LYS A 61 -7.94 4.92 0.26
C LYS A 61 -7.00 3.73 0.09
N GLY A 62 -5.85 3.78 0.74
CA GLY A 62 -4.81 2.76 0.58
C GLY A 62 -4.26 2.23 1.90
N VAL A 63 -3.94 0.93 1.92
CA VAL A 63 -3.07 0.32 2.93
C VAL A 63 -1.93 -0.37 2.20
N PHE A 64 -0.69 0.03 2.51
CA PHE A 64 0.48 -0.45 1.80
C PHE A 64 1.58 -0.88 2.77
N THR A 65 2.41 -1.82 2.37
CA THR A 65 3.65 -2.15 3.08
C THR A 65 4.85 -1.75 2.24
N ALA A 66 5.96 -1.39 2.90
CA ALA A 66 7.23 -1.08 2.26
C ALA A 66 8.37 -1.53 3.19
N HIS A 67 9.54 -1.80 2.62
CA HIS A 67 10.73 -2.16 3.38
C HIS A 67 11.42 -0.89 3.90
N ALA A 68 11.45 -0.74 5.22
CA ALA A 68 12.21 0.27 5.94
C ALA A 68 12.32 -0.08 7.43
N SER A 69 13.44 0.26 8.06
CA SER A 69 13.70 0.08 9.49
C SER A 69 13.28 1.27 10.34
N SER A 70 13.11 2.45 9.74
CA SER A 70 12.63 3.68 10.38
C SER A 70 11.93 4.62 9.40
N VAL A 71 11.25 5.66 9.91
CA VAL A 71 10.61 6.67 9.05
C VAL A 71 11.64 7.52 8.30
N GLU A 72 12.82 7.75 8.89
CA GLU A 72 13.93 8.44 8.24
C GLU A 72 14.41 7.69 6.99
N GLU A 73 14.48 6.35 7.05
CA GLU A 73 14.82 5.53 5.88
C GLU A 73 13.75 5.63 4.77
N ILE A 74 12.47 5.70 5.14
CA ILE A 74 11.39 5.95 4.18
C ILE A 74 11.58 7.31 3.51
N ARG A 75 11.98 8.35 4.26
CA ARG A 75 12.26 9.70 3.72
C ARG A 75 13.49 9.76 2.83
N GLN A 76 14.46 8.87 3.01
CA GLN A 76 15.64 8.76 2.14
C GLN A 76 15.31 8.09 0.80
N ASN A 77 14.29 7.24 0.75
CA ASN A 77 13.79 6.66 -0.48
C ASN A 77 12.99 7.70 -1.27
N SER A 78 13.56 8.20 -2.38
CA SER A 78 12.95 9.26 -3.19
C SER A 78 11.52 8.96 -3.65
N ASN A 79 11.22 7.70 -3.96
CA ASN A 79 9.88 7.28 -4.39
C ASN A 79 8.89 7.34 -3.22
N LEU A 80 9.22 6.74 -2.07
CA LEU A 80 8.31 6.70 -0.91
C LEU A 80 8.16 8.09 -0.25
N ASN A 81 9.24 8.86 -0.19
CA ASN A 81 9.24 10.20 0.36
C ASN A 81 8.26 11.12 -0.39
N LYS A 82 8.09 10.92 -1.70
CA LYS A 82 7.10 11.65 -2.50
C LYS A 82 5.67 11.53 -1.94
N LEU A 83 5.27 10.34 -1.46
CA LEU A 83 3.96 10.14 -0.83
C LEU A 83 3.81 10.92 0.49
N ILE A 84 4.92 11.03 1.24
CA ILE A 84 4.96 11.78 2.51
C ILE A 84 4.89 13.29 2.23
N GLU A 85 5.72 13.80 1.32
CA GLU A 85 5.77 15.22 0.95
C GLU A 85 4.44 15.71 0.37
N ASN A 86 3.80 14.87 -0.45
CA ASN A 86 2.47 15.15 -1.00
C ASN A 86 1.33 15.01 0.02
N LYS A 87 1.63 14.75 1.30
CA LYS A 87 0.64 14.60 2.40
C LYS A 87 -0.40 13.51 2.12
N MET A 88 -0.02 12.48 1.36
CA MET A 88 -0.91 11.37 1.02
C MET A 88 -0.90 10.26 2.08
N ILE A 89 0.13 10.24 2.92
CA ILE A 89 0.25 9.31 4.05
C ILE A 89 -0.32 9.97 5.30
N GLN A 90 -1.30 9.32 5.93
CA GLN A 90 -1.85 9.77 7.22
C GLN A 90 -1.10 9.14 8.41
N ARG A 91 -0.71 7.87 8.26
CA ARG A 91 -0.09 7.08 9.34
C ARG A 91 0.93 6.11 8.78
N ILE A 92 2.04 5.97 9.49
CA ILE A 92 3.06 4.95 9.27
C ILE A 92 3.09 4.03 10.50
N ILE A 93 3.11 2.72 10.27
CA ILE A 93 3.20 1.71 11.31
C ILE A 93 4.51 0.96 11.08
N ILE A 94 5.44 1.06 12.02
CA ILE A 94 6.69 0.29 12.00
C ILE A 94 6.50 -0.96 12.84
N LEU A 95 6.78 -2.12 12.25
CA LEU A 95 6.69 -3.41 12.92
C LEU A 95 7.97 -3.70 13.72
N ASP A 96 7.84 -4.48 14.79
CA ASP A 96 8.97 -4.97 15.57
C ASP A 96 9.68 -6.10 14.81
N SER A 97 10.99 -5.94 14.60
CA SER A 97 11.82 -6.90 13.86
C SER A 97 12.16 -8.15 14.66
N ILE A 98 12.06 -8.11 15.99
CA ILE A 98 12.34 -9.22 16.90
C ILE A 98 11.03 -9.92 17.25
N ASN A 99 10.02 -9.16 17.68
CA ASN A 99 8.73 -9.69 18.11
C ASN A 99 7.71 -9.67 16.97
N LYS A 100 7.67 -10.74 16.18
CA LYS A 100 6.75 -10.86 15.03
C LYS A 100 5.30 -10.55 15.40
N GLY A 101 4.66 -9.71 14.59
CA GLY A 101 3.26 -9.28 14.80
C GLY A 101 3.07 -8.20 15.86
N LYS A 102 4.15 -7.68 16.46
CA LYS A 102 4.09 -6.50 17.33
C LYS A 102 4.42 -5.23 16.55
N ILE A 103 3.79 -4.14 16.97
CA ILE A 103 4.06 -2.80 16.46
C ILE A 103 5.16 -2.20 17.34
N LYS A 104 6.24 -1.73 16.70
CA LYS A 104 7.31 -1.00 17.36
C LYS A 104 6.94 0.47 17.54
N GLN A 105 6.37 1.09 16.51
CA GLN A 105 6.04 2.51 16.50
C GLN A 105 4.85 2.81 15.58
N VAL A 106 4.05 3.79 15.97
CA VAL A 106 3.01 4.38 15.13
C VAL A 106 3.29 5.87 15.01
N GLU A 107 3.43 6.36 13.79
CA GLU A 107 3.66 7.77 13.51
C GLU A 107 2.49 8.34 12.72
N LYS A 108 1.94 9.46 13.19
CA LYS A 108 0.92 10.22 12.47
C LYS A 108 1.60 11.35 11.69
N ILE A 109 1.39 11.39 10.38
CA ILE A 109 2.05 12.35 9.48
C ILE A 109 1.14 13.56 9.21
N VAL A 110 -0.15 13.33 8.99
CA VAL A 110 -1.18 14.35 8.70
C VAL A 110 -2.43 14.07 9.52
#